data_AF-A0A538CYM4-F1
#
_entry.id   AF-A0A538CYM4-F1
#
_cell.length_a   1.000
_cell.length_b   1.000
_cell.length_c   1.000
_cell.angle_alpha   90.00
_cell.angle_beta   90.00
_cell.angle_gamma   90.00
#
_symmetry.space_group_name_H-M   'P 1'
#
loop_
_entity.id
_entity.type
_entity.pdbx_description
1 polymer ?
#
loop_
_entity_poly.entity_id
_entity_poly.type
_entity_poly.pdbx_seq_one_letter_code
_entity_poly.pdbx_strand_id
1 'polypeptide(L)' 'YGGNYTRLVQLKKKYDPKNLFHMNANVPPSEV' A
#
# COMPACT_ATOMS: atom_id res chain seq x y z
N TYR A 1 9.82 4.14 -0.51
CA TYR A 1 8.93 5.32 -0.51
C TYR A 1 9.29 6.39 0.53
N GLY A 2 10.46 6.31 1.19
CA GLY A 2 10.89 7.31 2.18
C GLY A 2 9.82 7.57 3.25
N GLY A 3 9.74 8.82 3.71
CA GLY A 3 8.77 9.24 4.73
C GLY A 3 7.29 9.14 4.32
N ASN A 4 6.97 8.91 3.04
CA ASN A 4 5.58 8.82 2.58
C ASN A 4 5.01 7.40 2.65
N TYR A 5 5.81 6.39 2.99
CA TYR A 5 5.39 4.99 2.98
C TYR A 5 4.16 4.74 3.84
N THR A 6 4.15 5.26 5.07
CA THR A 6 3.04 5.09 6.02
C THR A 6 1.72 5.63 5.48
N ARG A 7 1.74 6.80 4.81
CA ARG A 7 0.55 7.37 4.19
C ARG A 7 0.05 6.51 3.02
N LEU A 8 0.97 5.97 2.21
CA LEU A 8 0.62 5.10 1.09
C LEU A 8 -0.01 3.79 1.58
N VAL A 9 0.51 3.19 2.65
CA VAL A 9 -0.08 2.00 3.28
C VAL A 9 -1.49 2.30 3.81
N GLN A 10 -1.70 3.44 4.49
CA GLN A 10 -3.03 3.84 4.97
C GLN A 10 -4.04 4.02 3.84
N LEU A 11 -3.63 4.65 2.74
CA LEU A 11 -4.48 4.81 1.56
C LEU A 11 -4.77 3.47 0.89
N LYS A 12 -3.76 2.60 0.74
CA LYS A 12 -3.93 1.26 0.18
C LYS A 12 -4.89 0.42 1.02
N LYS A 13 -4.80 0.47 2.36
CA LYS A 13 -5.76 -0.19 3.27
C LYS A 13 -7.20 0.28 3.05
N LYS A 14 -7.39 1.58 2.82
CA LYS A 14 -8.73 2.17 2.63
C LYS A 14 -9.35 1.79 1.28
N TYR A 15 -8.55 1.78 0.21
CA TYR A 15 -9.06 1.67 -1.16
C TYR A 15 -8.80 0.33 -1.83
N ASP A 16 -7.81 -0.43 -1.38
CA ASP A 16 -7.44 -1.74 -1.90
C ASP A 16 -6.99 -2.71 -0.78
N PRO A 17 -7.88 -3.04 0.17
CA PRO A 17 -7.55 -3.90 1.30
C PRO A 17 -7.19 -5.33 0.88
N LYS A 18 -7.68 -5.78 -0.28
CA LYS A 18 -7.37 -7.11 -0.85
C LYS A 18 -6.14 -7.09 -1.75
N ASN A 19 -5.47 -5.94 -1.89
CA ASN A 19 -4.31 -5.74 -2.74
C ASN A 19 -4.54 -6.22 -4.19
N LEU A 20 -5.75 -6.02 -4.74
CA LEU A 20 -6.15 -6.41 -6.09
C LEU A 20 -5.27 -5.74 -7.16
N PHE A 21 -4.80 -4.52 -6.90
CA PHE A 21 -3.90 -3.81 -7.80
C PHE A 21 -2.45 -4.00 -7.38
N HIS A 22 -1.87 -5.15 -7.72
CA HIS A 22 -0.50 -5.50 -7.39
C HIS A 22 0.36 -5.65 -8.66
N MET A 23 0.93 -4.55 -9.15
CA MET A 23 1.85 -4.60 -10.29
C MET A 23 3.11 -3.79 -10.02
N ASN A 24 4.25 -4.25 -10.55
CA ASN A 24 5.55 -3.57 -10.48
C ASN A 24 5.95 -3.17 -9.04
N ALA A 25 6.06 -1.86 -8.76
CA ALA A 25 6.37 -1.30 -7.45
C ALA A 25 5.11 -1.23 -6.57
N ASN A 26 4.66 -2.36 -6.05
CA ASN A 26 3.48 -2.42 -5.19
C ASN A 26 3.77 -1.90 -3.76
N VAL A 27 2.77 -1.25 -3.14
CA VAL A 27 2.74 -0.99 -1.69
C VAL A 27 1.70 -1.95 -1.08
N PRO A 28 2.10 -2.94 -0.27
CA PRO A 28 1.16 -3.84 0.35
C PRO A 28 0.30 -3.10 1.40
N PRO A 29 -0.98 -3.48 1.59
CA PRO A 29 -1.82 -2.93 2.63
C PRO A 29 -1.43 -3.41 4.04
N SER A 30 -0.41 -4.27 4.22
CA SER A 30 0.14 -4.62 5.53
C SER A 30 1.62 -4.24 5.59
N GLU A 31 2.04 -3.64 6.70
CA GLU A 31 3.46 -3.56 7.05
C GLU A 31 3.91 -4.98 7.41
N VAL A 32 4.92 -5.49 6.70
CA VAL A 32 5.59 -6.76 7.00
C VAL A 32 6.71 -6.48 8.00
#